data_AF-A0A3D3ESI8-F1
#
_entry.id   AF-A0A3D3ESI8-F1
#
_cell.length_a   1.000
_cell.length_b   1.000
_cell.length_c   1.000
_cell.angle_alpha   90.00
_cell.angle_beta   90.00
_cell.angle_gamma   90.00
#
_symmetry.space_group_name_H-M   'P 1'
#
loop_
_entity.id
_entity.type
_entity.pdbx_description
1 polymer ?
#
loop_
_entity_poly.entity_id
_entity_poly.type
_entity_poly.pdbx_seq_one_letter_code
_entity_poly.pdbx_strand_id
1 'polypeptide(L)'
;VDKNKDGILQYVILEGEPGHQDALIRTEYVINTISKAGIYVEKVGDEIANWTRAQAETKMSQWLKNDIGGKIEIVIANNDDMALGAIDAMQKEQVEDPPIVVGIDGTKVGLEAVKNGDMIGTVLNDAKGQAEGIVELACSLAFGGELPEDIELIDGKYIRKPHIIITPKNIEQYME
;
A
#
# COMPACT_ATOMS: atom_id res chain seq x y z
N VAL A 1 -7.52 -4.95 -17.01
CA VAL A 1 -6.55 -4.00 -16.43
C VAL A 1 -6.08 -3.08 -17.54
N ASP A 2 -5.42 -3.60 -18.58
CA ASP A 2 -5.14 -2.83 -19.80
C ASP A 2 -6.44 -2.47 -20.54
N LYS A 3 -6.93 -1.24 -20.32
CA LYS A 3 -8.19 -0.69 -20.83
C LYS A 3 -8.06 -0.28 -22.29
N ASN A 4 -6.91 0.28 -22.67
CA ASN A 4 -6.70 0.85 -24.01
C ASN A 4 -6.06 -0.15 -25.01
N LYS A 5 -5.58 -1.30 -24.50
CA LYS A 5 -4.96 -2.42 -25.23
C LYS A 5 -3.64 -2.06 -25.91
N ASP A 6 -2.88 -1.13 -25.36
CA ASP A 6 -1.56 -0.73 -25.88
C ASP A 6 -0.40 -1.55 -25.29
N GLY A 7 -0.67 -2.42 -24.31
CA GLY A 7 0.34 -3.25 -23.64
C GLY A 7 1.20 -2.49 -22.63
N ILE A 8 0.79 -1.28 -22.24
CA ILE A 8 1.41 -0.43 -21.22
C ILE A 8 0.42 -0.28 -20.07
N LEU A 9 0.88 -0.49 -18.83
CA LEU A 9 0.07 -0.29 -17.64
C LEU A 9 0.11 1.18 -17.21
N GLN A 10 -0.98 1.91 -17.38
CA GLN A 10 -1.08 3.31 -16.95
C GLN A 10 -1.45 3.41 -15.46
N TYR A 11 -0.58 4.02 -14.67
CA TYR A 11 -0.76 4.10 -13.23
C TYR A 11 -0.75 5.53 -12.70
N VAL A 12 -1.51 5.73 -11.63
CA VAL A 12 -1.28 6.85 -10.70
C VAL A 12 -0.73 6.31 -9.37
N ILE A 13 0.05 7.14 -8.68
CA ILE A 13 0.56 6.78 -7.35
C ILE A 13 0.26 7.87 -6.31
N LEU A 14 -0.29 7.45 -5.17
CA LEU A 14 -0.52 8.28 -3.99
C LEU A 14 0.59 8.04 -2.99
N GLU A 15 1.43 9.06 -2.83
CA GLU A 15 2.63 9.00 -2.01
C GLU A 15 2.38 9.46 -0.58
N GLY A 16 3.13 8.87 0.35
CA GLY A 16 3.16 9.29 1.74
C GLY A 16 3.86 10.63 1.96
N GLU A 17 4.29 10.87 3.20
CA GLU A 17 5.00 12.10 3.55
C GLU A 17 6.33 12.25 2.77
N PRO A 18 6.61 13.44 2.21
CA PRO A 18 7.85 13.70 1.50
C PRO A 18 9.10 13.49 2.36
N GLY A 19 10.06 12.75 1.83
CA GLY A 19 11.31 12.42 2.54
C GLY A 19 11.21 11.26 3.53
N HIS A 20 10.00 10.73 3.78
CA HIS A 20 9.84 9.52 4.57
C HIS A 20 10.38 8.31 3.80
N GLN A 21 11.30 7.55 4.40
CA GLN A 21 11.99 6.45 3.73
C GLN A 21 11.02 5.38 3.20
N ASP A 22 9.98 5.05 3.97
CA ASP A 22 8.97 4.08 3.51
C ASP A 22 8.22 4.56 2.28
N ALA A 23 7.87 5.84 2.16
CA ALA A 23 7.19 6.36 0.97
C ALA A 23 8.10 6.20 -0.26
N LEU A 24 9.36 6.63 -0.14
CA LEU A 24 10.34 6.53 -1.23
C LEU A 24 10.54 5.09 -1.69
N ILE A 25 10.74 4.16 -0.76
CA ILE A 25 10.99 2.74 -1.06
C ILE A 25 9.73 2.06 -1.62
N ARG A 26 8.55 2.31 -1.04
CA ARG A 26 7.27 1.74 -1.54
C ARG A 26 7.00 2.20 -2.97
N THR A 27 7.21 3.49 -3.26
CA THR A 27 7.05 4.09 -4.59
C THR A 27 8.06 3.55 -5.61
N GLU A 28 9.33 3.41 -5.25
CA GLU A 28 10.36 2.92 -6.17
C GLU A 28 10.16 1.43 -6.48
N TYR A 29 10.03 0.59 -5.44
CA TYR A 29 10.10 -0.86 -5.60
C TYR A 29 8.85 -1.46 -6.22
N VAL A 30 7.68 -0.85 -6.07
CA VAL A 30 6.47 -1.32 -6.76
C VAL A 30 6.63 -1.22 -8.28
N ILE A 31 7.15 -0.09 -8.79
CA ILE A 31 7.36 0.11 -10.22
C ILE A 31 8.51 -0.75 -10.75
N ASN A 32 9.61 -0.84 -9.98
CA ASN A 32 10.72 -1.72 -10.32
C ASN A 32 10.27 -3.20 -10.41
N THR A 33 9.40 -3.64 -9.52
CA THR A 33 8.89 -5.02 -9.50
C THR A 33 8.02 -5.30 -10.72
N ILE A 34 7.10 -4.39 -11.05
CA ILE A 34 6.25 -4.51 -12.25
C ILE A 34 7.11 -4.53 -13.52
N SER A 35 8.08 -3.63 -13.63
CA SER A 35 8.97 -3.53 -14.79
C SER A 35 9.83 -4.79 -14.96
N LYS A 36 10.37 -5.34 -13.85
CA LYS A 36 11.15 -6.59 -13.87
C LYS A 36 10.31 -7.81 -14.26
N ALA A 37 9.00 -7.77 -14.06
CA ALA A 37 8.09 -8.80 -14.55
C ALA A 37 7.82 -8.71 -16.07
N GLY A 38 8.44 -7.75 -16.78
CA GLY A 38 8.27 -7.55 -18.22
C GLY A 38 7.03 -6.76 -18.61
N ILE A 39 6.39 -6.07 -17.65
CA ILE A 39 5.24 -5.21 -17.88
C ILE A 39 5.75 -3.78 -18.08
N TYR A 40 5.44 -3.17 -19.23
CA TYR A 40 5.72 -1.76 -19.45
C TYR A 40 4.73 -0.92 -18.66
N VAL A 41 5.22 0.19 -18.09
CA VAL A 41 4.39 1.09 -17.26
C VAL A 41 4.51 2.52 -17.76
N GLU A 42 3.43 3.28 -17.60
CA GLU A 42 3.41 4.72 -17.81
C GLU A 42 2.82 5.40 -16.57
N LYS A 43 3.56 6.34 -15.99
CA LYS A 43 3.06 7.15 -14.89
C LYS A 43 2.18 8.27 -15.46
N VAL A 44 0.87 8.16 -15.30
CA VAL A 44 -0.06 9.22 -15.75
C VAL A 44 -0.30 10.29 -14.68
N GLY A 45 0.08 10.03 -13.43
CA GLY A 45 0.07 11.02 -12.35
C GLY A 45 0.71 10.52 -11.06
N ASP A 46 1.20 11.46 -10.24
CA ASP A 46 1.62 11.22 -8.86
C ASP A 46 1.26 12.42 -8.00
N GLU A 47 0.83 12.14 -6.78
CA GLU A 47 0.47 13.17 -5.80
C GLU A 47 0.81 12.71 -4.40
N ILE A 48 1.24 13.66 -3.58
CA ILE A 48 1.47 13.46 -2.15
C ILE A 48 0.12 13.56 -1.44
N ALA A 49 -0.24 12.53 -0.68
CA ALA A 49 -1.45 12.48 0.15
C ALA A 49 -1.16 12.30 1.65
N ASN A 50 0.13 12.35 2.04
CA ASN A 50 0.59 12.45 3.43
C ASN A 50 0.00 11.38 4.37
N TRP A 51 -0.16 10.15 3.86
CA TRP A 51 -0.77 9.03 4.60
C TRP A 51 -2.25 9.22 4.96
N THR A 52 -2.93 10.22 4.39
CA THR A 52 -4.31 10.57 4.79
C THR A 52 -5.33 10.23 3.72
N ARG A 53 -6.43 9.60 4.16
CA ARG A 53 -7.60 9.27 3.34
C ARG A 53 -8.23 10.50 2.67
N ALA A 54 -8.38 11.60 3.41
CA ALA A 54 -9.03 12.82 2.90
C ALA A 54 -8.21 13.52 1.79
N GLN A 55 -6.88 13.55 1.90
CA GLN A 55 -6.06 14.11 0.83
C GLN A 55 -6.09 13.19 -0.39
N ALA A 56 -5.98 11.88 -0.20
CA ALA A 56 -6.12 10.92 -1.29
C ALA A 56 -7.45 11.05 -2.04
N GLU A 57 -8.59 11.18 -1.34
CA GLU A 57 -9.89 11.44 -1.96
C GLU A 57 -9.85 12.72 -2.80
N THR A 58 -9.27 13.79 -2.26
CA THR A 58 -9.15 15.08 -2.95
C THR A 58 -8.31 14.95 -4.22
N LYS A 59 -7.16 14.28 -4.15
CA LYS A 59 -6.25 14.09 -5.29
C LYS A 59 -6.86 13.19 -6.36
N MET A 60 -7.47 12.08 -5.97
CA MET A 60 -8.14 11.20 -6.91
C MET A 60 -9.33 11.90 -7.58
N SER A 61 -10.13 12.67 -6.84
CA SER A 61 -11.22 13.48 -7.40
C SER A 61 -10.74 14.49 -8.44
N GLN A 62 -9.55 15.07 -8.25
CA GLN A 62 -8.93 15.98 -9.22
C GLN A 62 -8.51 15.23 -10.49
N TRP A 63 -7.86 14.07 -10.35
CA TRP A 63 -7.47 13.25 -11.50
C TRP A 63 -8.66 12.76 -12.32
N LEU A 64 -9.74 12.34 -11.65
CA LEU A 64 -10.99 11.91 -12.30
C LEU A 64 -11.64 13.01 -13.15
N LYS A 65 -11.50 14.28 -12.75
CA LYS A 65 -12.08 15.45 -13.43
C LYS A 65 -11.22 16.00 -14.56
N ASN A 66 -9.94 15.61 -14.61
CA ASN A 66 -8.99 16.07 -15.60
C ASN A 66 -8.81 15.03 -16.72
N ASP A 67 -8.06 15.38 -17.77
CA ASP A 67 -7.85 14.56 -18.97
C ASP A 67 -7.11 13.22 -18.73
N ILE A 68 -6.66 12.95 -17.50
CA ILE A 68 -6.00 11.70 -17.15
C ILE A 68 -6.95 10.66 -16.56
N GLY A 69 -8.13 11.05 -16.04
CA GLY A 69 -9.02 10.15 -15.30
C GLY A 69 -9.42 8.89 -16.08
N GLY A 70 -9.72 9.05 -17.37
CA GLY A 70 -10.04 7.93 -18.27
C GLY A 70 -8.85 7.06 -18.67
N LYS A 71 -7.61 7.47 -18.37
CA LYS A 71 -6.38 6.72 -18.66
C LYS A 71 -5.92 5.87 -17.48
N ILE A 72 -6.48 6.05 -16.28
CA ILE A 72 -6.00 5.35 -15.09
C ILE A 72 -6.47 3.90 -15.13
N GLU A 73 -5.52 2.97 -15.06
CA GLU A 73 -5.78 1.53 -15.03
C GLU A 73 -5.53 0.93 -13.65
N ILE A 74 -4.54 1.47 -12.93
CA ILE A 74 -4.22 1.11 -11.55
C ILE A 74 -3.94 2.35 -10.69
N VAL A 75 -4.49 2.35 -9.48
CA VAL A 75 -4.14 3.27 -8.40
C VAL A 75 -3.23 2.51 -7.43
N ILE A 76 -2.02 3.02 -7.24
CA ILE A 76 -1.07 2.50 -6.25
C ILE A 76 -1.04 3.48 -5.09
N ALA A 77 -1.23 3.02 -3.86
CA ALA A 77 -1.10 3.88 -2.68
C ALA A 77 -0.02 3.33 -1.75
N ASN A 78 0.81 4.22 -1.19
CA ASN A 78 1.81 3.80 -0.22
C ASN A 78 1.18 3.31 1.10
N ASN A 79 -0.12 3.50 1.36
CA ASN A 79 -0.85 2.85 2.44
C ASN A 79 -2.34 2.62 2.14
N ASP A 80 -3.02 1.86 3.02
CA ASP A 80 -4.44 1.50 2.91
C ASP A 80 -5.38 2.70 3.01
N ASP A 81 -5.14 3.64 3.93
CA ASP A 81 -6.01 4.82 4.07
C ASP A 81 -6.04 5.68 2.80
N MET A 82 -4.89 5.85 2.13
CA MET A 82 -4.83 6.55 0.87
C MET A 82 -5.47 5.75 -0.28
N ALA A 83 -5.33 4.43 -0.30
CA ALA A 83 -6.05 3.57 -1.24
C ALA A 83 -7.57 3.73 -1.08
N LEU A 84 -8.06 3.69 0.16
CA LEU A 84 -9.47 3.89 0.48
C LEU A 84 -9.97 5.28 0.11
N GLY A 85 -9.14 6.32 0.28
CA GLY A 85 -9.50 7.68 -0.17
C GLY A 85 -9.69 7.76 -1.68
N ALA A 86 -8.85 7.07 -2.46
CA ALA A 86 -9.04 6.97 -3.90
C ALA A 86 -10.34 6.24 -4.26
N ILE A 87 -10.67 5.16 -3.54
CA ILE A 87 -11.92 4.41 -3.71
C ILE A 87 -13.13 5.30 -3.41
N ASP A 88 -13.11 6.06 -2.31
CA ASP A 88 -14.19 6.98 -1.95
C ASP A 88 -14.45 7.99 -3.07
N ALA A 89 -13.39 8.55 -3.67
CA ALA A 89 -13.52 9.48 -4.78
C ALA A 89 -14.16 8.83 -6.01
N MET A 90 -13.75 7.62 -6.37
CA MET A 90 -14.32 6.88 -7.51
C MET A 90 -15.79 6.51 -7.28
N GLN A 91 -16.14 6.09 -6.07
CA GLN A 91 -17.53 5.78 -5.70
C GLN A 91 -18.41 7.04 -5.73
N LYS A 92 -17.91 8.15 -5.18
CA LYS A 92 -18.61 9.45 -5.16
C LYS A 92 -18.88 10.00 -6.57
N GLU A 93 -17.93 9.86 -7.47
CA GLU A 93 -18.05 10.27 -8.88
C GLU A 93 -18.72 9.18 -9.75
N GLN A 94 -19.14 8.05 -9.16
CA GLN A 94 -19.85 6.95 -9.83
C GLN A 94 -19.11 6.42 -11.07
N VAL A 95 -17.80 6.20 -10.95
CA VAL A 95 -16.98 5.68 -12.04
C VAL A 95 -17.42 4.25 -12.39
N GLU A 96 -17.95 4.04 -13.61
CA GLU A 96 -18.52 2.75 -14.05
C GLU A 96 -17.48 1.62 -14.19
N ASP A 97 -16.25 1.96 -14.60
CA ASP A 97 -15.13 1.02 -14.75
C ASP A 97 -13.90 1.57 -13.99
N PRO A 98 -13.91 1.48 -12.64
CA PRO A 98 -12.86 2.06 -11.82
C PRO A 98 -11.52 1.33 -12.06
N PRO A 99 -10.37 2.04 -12.04
CA PRO A 99 -9.07 1.38 -11.97
C PRO A 99 -8.98 0.43 -10.77
N ILE A 100 -8.16 -0.61 -10.91
CA ILE A 100 -7.84 -1.49 -9.77
C ILE A 100 -7.01 -0.73 -8.73
N VAL A 101 -7.16 -1.07 -7.45
CA VAL A 101 -6.50 -0.37 -6.34
C VAL A 101 -5.69 -1.34 -5.48
N VAL A 102 -4.47 -0.94 -5.13
CA VAL A 102 -3.60 -1.64 -4.17
C VAL A 102 -3.13 -0.71 -3.05
N GLY A 103 -3.07 -1.25 -1.84
CA GLY A 103 -2.62 -0.56 -0.63
C GLY A 103 -1.49 -1.31 0.08
N ILE A 104 -1.09 -0.77 1.22
CA ILE A 104 -0.08 -1.33 2.12
C ILE A 104 -0.54 -1.00 3.55
N ASP A 105 -0.25 -1.91 4.48
CA ASP A 105 -0.35 -1.85 5.94
C ASP A 105 -1.17 -3.03 6.47
N GLY A 106 -2.17 -3.53 5.71
CA GLY A 106 -3.04 -4.60 6.17
C GLY A 106 -3.93 -4.17 7.34
N THR A 107 -4.34 -2.91 7.34
CA THR A 107 -5.26 -2.34 8.33
C THR A 107 -6.62 -3.03 8.26
N LYS A 108 -7.39 -3.02 9.36
CA LYS A 108 -8.73 -3.62 9.38
C LYS A 108 -9.62 -3.12 8.24
N VAL A 109 -9.61 -1.82 7.97
CA VAL A 109 -10.39 -1.22 6.88
C VAL A 109 -9.85 -1.58 5.49
N GLY A 110 -8.53 -1.74 5.35
CA GLY A 110 -7.91 -2.25 4.12
C GLY A 110 -8.29 -3.71 3.85
N LEU A 111 -8.30 -4.56 4.89
CA LEU A 111 -8.79 -5.93 4.80
C LEU A 111 -10.26 -5.96 4.40
N GLU A 112 -11.13 -5.19 5.05
CA GLU A 112 -12.55 -5.10 4.68
C GLU A 112 -12.73 -4.70 3.20
N ALA A 113 -11.96 -3.74 2.69
CA ALA A 113 -12.01 -3.36 1.28
C ALA A 113 -11.50 -4.46 0.33
N VAL A 114 -10.46 -5.21 0.70
CA VAL A 114 -10.02 -6.38 -0.07
C VAL A 114 -11.11 -7.47 -0.07
N LYS A 115 -11.79 -7.68 1.06
CA LYS A 115 -12.88 -8.66 1.19
C LYS A 115 -14.08 -8.30 0.33
N ASN A 116 -14.42 -7.02 0.26
CA ASN A 116 -15.53 -6.51 -0.54
C ASN A 116 -15.20 -6.46 -2.04
N GLY A 117 -13.93 -6.61 -2.42
CA GLY A 117 -13.47 -6.52 -3.80
C GLY A 117 -13.18 -5.10 -4.27
N ASP A 118 -13.24 -4.10 -3.38
CA ASP A 118 -12.92 -2.71 -3.67
C ASP A 118 -11.40 -2.50 -3.88
N MET A 119 -10.58 -3.32 -3.20
CA MET A 119 -9.12 -3.40 -3.38
C MET A 119 -8.72 -4.79 -3.83
N ILE A 120 -7.79 -4.91 -4.79
CA ILE A 120 -7.33 -6.23 -5.24
C ILE A 120 -6.30 -6.85 -4.27
N GLY A 121 -5.73 -6.04 -3.38
CA GLY A 121 -4.85 -6.51 -2.33
C GLY A 121 -4.23 -5.39 -1.49
N THR A 122 -3.67 -5.80 -0.35
CA THR A 122 -2.82 -5.00 0.52
C THR A 122 -1.61 -5.83 0.96
N VAL A 123 -0.65 -5.22 1.64
CA VAL A 123 0.50 -5.89 2.24
C VAL A 123 0.48 -5.63 3.74
N LEU A 124 0.32 -6.67 4.57
CA LEU A 124 0.41 -6.56 6.01
C LEU A 124 1.80 -6.06 6.40
N ASN A 125 1.84 -4.90 7.04
CA ASN A 125 3.01 -4.34 7.70
C ASN A 125 2.78 -4.49 9.21
N ASP A 126 3.29 -5.58 9.79
CA ASP A 126 2.98 -6.03 11.15
C ASP A 126 3.40 -5.03 12.24
N ALA A 127 2.56 -4.00 12.44
CA ALA A 127 2.84 -2.91 13.37
C ALA A 127 2.83 -3.39 14.83
N LYS A 128 1.98 -4.36 15.15
CA LYS A 128 1.90 -4.95 16.50
C LYS A 128 3.19 -5.72 16.81
N GLY A 129 3.60 -6.63 15.93
CA GLY A 129 4.85 -7.38 16.12
C GLY A 129 6.07 -6.47 16.10
N GLN A 130 6.07 -5.39 15.33
CA GLN A 130 7.13 -4.39 15.38
C GLN A 130 7.18 -3.68 16.74
N ALA A 131 6.05 -3.26 17.28
CA ALA A 131 5.97 -2.64 18.60
C ALA A 131 6.45 -3.60 19.71
N GLU A 132 6.03 -4.86 19.67
CA GLU A 132 6.50 -5.91 20.59
C GLU A 132 8.02 -6.07 20.50
N GLY A 133 8.56 -6.20 19.28
CA GLY A 133 10.00 -6.33 19.07
C GLY A 133 10.81 -5.11 19.58
N ILE A 134 10.27 -3.89 19.39
CA ILE A 134 10.90 -2.67 19.90
C ILE A 134 10.97 -2.68 21.43
N VAL A 135 9.88 -3.04 22.10
CA VAL A 135 9.81 -3.06 23.57
C VAL A 135 10.72 -4.15 24.14
N GLU A 136 10.69 -5.36 23.58
CA GLU A 136 11.55 -6.47 24.03
C GLU A 136 13.04 -6.13 23.89
N LEU A 137 13.44 -5.56 22.75
CA LEU A 137 14.82 -5.13 22.55
C LEU A 137 15.23 -4.03 23.53
N ALA A 138 14.38 -3.03 23.75
CA ALA A 138 14.67 -1.95 24.69
C ALA A 138 14.83 -2.47 26.13
N CYS A 139 13.95 -3.38 26.57
CA CYS A 139 14.01 -3.99 27.89
C CYS A 139 15.25 -4.88 28.06
N SER A 140 15.55 -5.75 27.08
CA SER A 140 16.75 -6.58 27.09
C SER A 140 18.02 -5.73 27.25
N LEU A 141 18.15 -4.64 26.49
CA LEU A 141 19.29 -3.73 26.57
C LEU A 141 19.36 -2.95 27.89
N ALA A 142 18.22 -2.51 28.42
CA ALA A 142 18.16 -1.70 29.65
C ALA A 142 18.47 -2.51 30.91
N PHE A 143 18.03 -3.77 30.96
CA PHE A 143 18.13 -4.63 32.15
C PHE A 143 19.20 -5.72 32.03
N GLY A 144 19.90 -5.83 30.90
CA GLY A 144 20.91 -6.85 30.65
C GLY A 144 20.33 -8.26 30.52
N GLY A 145 19.09 -8.37 30.05
CA GLY A 145 18.42 -9.64 29.78
C GLY A 145 18.62 -10.12 28.35
N GLU A 146 18.27 -11.38 28.08
CA GLU A 146 18.23 -11.93 26.71
C GLU A 146 16.90 -11.59 26.03
N LEU A 147 16.90 -11.58 24.70
CA LEU A 147 15.66 -11.49 23.91
C LEU A 147 14.85 -12.80 24.03
N PRO A 148 13.52 -12.74 23.91
CA PRO A 148 12.70 -13.93 23.71
C PRO A 148 13.22 -14.80 22.56
N GLU A 149 13.13 -16.13 22.68
CA GLU A 149 13.66 -17.09 21.68
C GLU A 149 13.03 -16.92 20.29
N ASP A 150 11.82 -16.37 20.21
CA ASP A 150 11.09 -16.10 18.97
C ASP A 150 11.46 -14.76 18.31
N ILE A 151 12.38 -13.99 18.90
CA ILE A 151 12.90 -12.74 18.36
C ILE A 151 14.36 -12.91 17.95
N GLU A 152 14.57 -13.06 16.64
CA GLU A 152 15.92 -13.15 16.05
C GLU A 152 16.42 -11.78 15.57
N LEU A 153 17.69 -11.49 15.85
CA LEU A 153 18.39 -10.33 15.31
C LEU A 153 19.09 -10.66 14.00
N ILE A 154 18.70 -9.98 12.93
CA ILE A 154 19.40 -9.98 11.65
C ILE A 154 20.66 -9.11 11.79
N ASP A 155 21.81 -9.66 11.40
CA ASP A 155 23.14 -9.05 11.51
C ASP A 155 23.48 -8.57 12.94
N GLY A 156 22.84 -9.16 13.95
CA GLY A 156 22.96 -8.75 15.35
C GLY A 156 22.40 -7.35 15.65
N LYS A 157 21.57 -6.79 14.75
CA LYS A 157 21.12 -5.38 14.83
C LYS A 157 19.64 -5.17 14.59
N TYR A 158 19.02 -5.96 13.71
CA TYR A 158 17.69 -5.66 13.20
C TYR A 158 16.68 -6.73 13.59
N ILE A 159 15.56 -6.33 14.17
CA ILE A 159 14.36 -7.16 14.23
C ILE A 159 13.53 -6.84 12.98
N ARG A 160 13.20 -7.85 12.19
CA ARG A 160 12.38 -7.69 11.00
C ARG A 160 11.17 -8.60 11.07
N LYS A 161 9.98 -8.01 11.11
CA LYS A 161 8.72 -8.75 10.98
C LYS A 161 8.41 -9.03 9.49
N PRO A 162 7.73 -10.14 9.19
CA PRO A 162 7.39 -10.50 7.82
C PRO A 162 6.41 -9.50 7.22
N HIS A 163 6.54 -9.27 5.91
CA HIS A 163 5.52 -8.58 5.12
C HIS A 163 4.71 -9.66 4.40
N ILE A 164 3.38 -9.60 4.50
CA ILE A 164 2.50 -10.63 3.95
C ILE A 164 1.58 -10.01 2.92
N ILE A 165 1.59 -10.55 1.71
CA ILE A 165 0.66 -10.15 0.66
C ILE A 165 -0.72 -10.69 1.02
N ILE A 166 -1.70 -9.81 1.10
CA ILE A 166 -3.10 -10.16 1.38
C ILE A 166 -3.94 -9.86 0.13
N THR A 167 -4.68 -10.87 -0.30
CA THR A 167 -5.59 -10.84 -1.45
C THR A 167 -6.88 -11.56 -1.08
N PRO A 168 -7.93 -11.52 -1.90
CA PRO A 168 -9.14 -12.31 -1.65
C PRO A 168 -8.88 -13.82 -1.45
N LYS A 169 -7.73 -14.36 -1.90
CA LYS A 169 -7.39 -15.78 -1.76
C LYS A 169 -7.00 -16.20 -0.35
N ASN A 170 -6.43 -15.31 0.45
CA ASN A 170 -5.93 -15.62 1.80
C ASN A 170 -6.52 -14.71 2.88
N ILE A 171 -7.39 -13.77 2.52
CA ILE A 171 -7.91 -12.77 3.45
C ILE A 171 -8.61 -13.36 4.69
N GLU A 172 -9.33 -14.47 4.55
CA GLU A 172 -10.03 -15.11 5.68
C GLU A 172 -9.07 -15.56 6.80
N GLN A 173 -7.76 -15.67 6.53
CA GLN A 173 -6.75 -15.99 7.54
C GLN A 173 -6.36 -14.77 8.41
N TYR A 174 -6.74 -13.55 7.97
CA TYR A 174 -6.33 -12.29 8.57
C TYR A 174 -7.54 -11.43 9.03
N MET A 175 -8.76 -11.92 8.81
CA MET A 175 -9.99 -11.30 9.31
C MET A 175 -10.25 -11.77 10.75
N GLU A 176 -9.69 -11.06 11.73
CA GLU A 176 -10.00 -11.25 13.17
C GLU A 176 -11.03 -10.22 13.69
#